data_AF-A0A665WNA4-F1
#
_entry.id   AF-A0A665WNA4-F1
#
_cell.length_a   1.000
_cell.length_b   1.000
_cell.length_c   1.000
_cell.angle_alpha   90.00
_cell.angle_beta   90.00
_cell.angle_gamma   90.00
#
_symmetry.space_group_name_H-M   'P 1'
#
loop_
_entity.id
_entity.type
_entity.pdbx_description
1 polymer ?
#
loop_
_entity_poly.entity_id
_entity_poly.type
_entity_poly.pdbx_seq_one_letter_code
_entity_poly.pdbx_strand_id
1 'polypeptide(L)'
;MIKYFSFKRAYELNHFPENFVVAKMNDLKPVTLTCKADVDVDVTWKLSGDVIEKDQYMENYQQDGPNLNVLDVEHPMLGEYSCWSGEKLLSSTYLLLEAEEERDLDSLITCWAKSYDCTFNCNWISKKYTAVRLGLGNDCSERRKSCQWVIGSEQANGVIPFELSHSLSSYAEETTMLVVTIEAINSETILRRTKRFYLRDIIKPDTPQIVRCQKVGEHQLNVSIDPPSSWSSPHSFFTLEHEIEYEMKNNGQLERSVSALIPKKISKLRVRSRDPLVLSSWSQWTPWKNCVLMPSLFVTVSNFLPCSFLCHFSLCVFWLSPREITQNSPEAQ
;
A
#
# COMPACT_ATOMS: atom_id res chain seq x y z
N MET A 1 47.61 24.71 -12.29
CA MET A 1 46.52 25.04 -13.24
C MET A 1 45.27 24.39 -12.68
N ILE A 2 44.37 25.18 -12.10
CA ILE A 2 43.16 24.70 -11.42
C ILE A 2 42.15 24.33 -12.51
N LYS A 3 41.93 23.03 -12.75
CA LYS A 3 40.89 22.54 -13.66
C LYS A 3 39.54 22.81 -13.01
N TYR A 4 38.77 23.73 -13.58
CA TYR A 4 37.36 23.94 -13.24
C TYR A 4 36.58 22.72 -13.76
N PHE A 5 36.12 21.86 -12.86
CA PHE A 5 35.07 20.90 -13.19
C PHE A 5 33.77 21.69 -13.38
N SER A 6 33.33 21.80 -14.63
CA SER A 6 32.00 22.30 -14.96
C SER A 6 30.99 21.27 -14.47
N PHE A 7 30.34 21.53 -13.32
CA PHE A 7 29.18 20.76 -12.89
C PHE A 7 28.03 21.05 -13.87
N LYS A 8 28.00 20.31 -14.98
CA LYS A 8 26.78 20.20 -15.78
C LYS A 8 25.73 19.53 -14.90
N ARG A 9 24.56 20.16 -14.84
CA ARG A 9 23.36 19.74 -14.12
C ARG A 9 23.13 18.24 -14.31
N ALA A 10 23.34 17.44 -13.27
CA ALA A 10 22.90 16.06 -13.23
C ALA A 10 21.39 16.06 -13.54
N TYR A 11 20.97 15.33 -14.57
CA TYR A 11 19.56 15.12 -14.82
C TYR A 11 18.99 14.37 -13.62
N GLU A 12 17.99 14.96 -12.97
CA GLU A 12 17.38 14.38 -11.78
C GLU A 12 16.65 13.09 -12.19
N LEU A 13 17.14 11.95 -11.69
CA LEU A 13 16.60 10.64 -12.04
C LEU A 13 15.29 10.42 -11.30
N ASN A 14 14.17 10.82 -11.92
CA ASN A 14 12.84 10.79 -11.30
C ASN A 14 12.02 9.52 -11.61
N HIS A 15 12.64 8.53 -12.25
CA HIS A 15 12.01 7.25 -12.59
C HIS A 15 13.07 6.16 -12.66
N PHE A 16 12.65 4.89 -12.56
CA PHE A 16 13.56 3.76 -12.74
C PHE A 16 14.05 3.70 -14.19
N PRO A 17 15.37 3.79 -14.43
CA PRO A 17 15.92 3.69 -15.77
C PRO A 17 15.70 2.29 -16.33
N GLU A 18 15.51 2.19 -17.64
CA GLU A 18 15.30 0.91 -18.33
C GLU A 18 16.47 -0.06 -18.13
N ASN A 19 17.69 0.48 -18.16
CA ASN A 19 18.93 -0.27 -17.93
C ASN A 19 19.76 0.45 -16.87
N PHE A 20 20.12 -0.28 -15.81
CA PHE A 20 21.07 0.20 -14.82
C PHE A 20 21.90 -0.95 -14.26
N VAL A 21 23.09 -0.61 -13.79
CA VAL A 21 24.00 -1.51 -13.08
C VAL A 21 24.31 -0.90 -11.72
N VAL A 22 24.47 -1.76 -10.72
CA VAL A 22 24.70 -1.35 -9.33
C VAL A 22 26.12 -1.70 -8.95
N ALA A 23 26.90 -0.68 -8.58
CA ALA A 23 28.21 -0.84 -7.97
C ALA A 23 28.07 -0.93 -6.45
N LYS A 24 28.99 -1.64 -5.81
CA LYS A 24 29.12 -1.67 -4.35
C LYS A 24 30.32 -0.84 -3.95
N MET A 25 30.14 -0.01 -2.93
CA MET A 25 31.24 0.79 -2.39
C MET A 25 32.33 -0.14 -1.85
N ASN A 26 33.59 0.16 -2.17
CA ASN A 26 34.77 -0.65 -1.82
C ASN A 26 34.79 -2.08 -2.39
N ASP A 27 33.97 -2.39 -3.40
CA ASP A 27 34.10 -3.65 -4.14
C ASP A 27 35.14 -3.48 -5.24
N LEU A 28 36.25 -4.20 -5.13
CA LEU A 28 37.36 -4.19 -6.10
C LEU A 28 36.99 -4.87 -7.42
N LYS A 29 35.80 -5.46 -7.53
CA LYS A 29 35.35 -6.09 -8.76
C LYS A 29 34.91 -5.04 -9.79
N PRO A 30 35.43 -5.11 -11.03
CA PRO A 30 34.96 -4.23 -12.08
C PRO A 30 33.47 -4.41 -12.33
N VAL A 31 32.80 -3.29 -12.57
CA VAL A 31 31.42 -3.27 -13.04
C VAL A 31 31.43 -3.17 -14.56
N THR A 32 30.88 -4.18 -15.24
CA THR A 32 30.80 -4.20 -16.71
C THR A 32 29.51 -3.55 -17.20
N LEU A 33 29.66 -2.55 -18.06
CA LEU A 33 28.59 -1.93 -18.84
C LEU A 33 28.60 -2.51 -20.26
N THR A 34 27.47 -3.08 -20.67
CA THR A 34 27.34 -3.75 -21.97
C THR A 34 26.70 -2.83 -23.00
N CYS A 35 27.34 -2.67 -24.15
CA CYS A 35 26.76 -1.96 -25.29
C CYS A 35 25.94 -2.89 -26.18
N LYS A 36 24.82 -2.42 -26.72
CA LYS A 36 24.01 -3.16 -27.71
C LYS A 36 24.63 -3.06 -29.13
N ALA A 37 25.87 -3.50 -29.28
CA ALA A 37 26.64 -3.49 -30.53
C ALA A 37 27.20 -4.89 -30.84
N ASP A 38 27.44 -5.17 -32.13
CA ASP A 38 28.21 -6.35 -32.54
C ASP A 38 29.69 -6.20 -32.13
N VAL A 39 30.39 -7.33 -31.96
CA VAL A 39 31.75 -7.38 -31.40
C VAL A 39 32.77 -6.57 -32.20
N ASP A 40 32.56 -6.41 -33.51
CA ASP A 40 33.50 -5.75 -34.44
C ASP A 40 33.20 -4.25 -34.65
N VAL A 41 32.22 -3.67 -33.93
CA VAL A 41 31.86 -2.25 -34.05
C VAL A 41 32.72 -1.42 -33.10
N ASP A 42 33.41 -0.42 -33.65
CA ASP A 42 34.14 0.57 -32.86
C ASP A 42 33.13 1.48 -32.12
N VAL A 43 33.20 1.48 -30.79
CA VAL A 43 32.27 2.22 -29.93
C VAL A 43 32.98 3.22 -29.05
N THR A 44 32.32 4.36 -28.87
CA THR A 44 32.75 5.42 -27.94
C THR A 44 31.78 5.51 -26.77
N TRP A 45 32.33 5.48 -25.56
CA TRP A 45 31.56 5.70 -24.34
C TRP A 45 31.61 7.15 -23.89
N LYS A 46 30.48 7.64 -23.39
CA LYS A 46 30.33 8.97 -22.79
C LYS A 46 29.63 8.87 -21.44
N LEU A 47 30.13 9.60 -20.45
CA LEU A 47 29.51 9.77 -19.12
C LEU A 47 28.83 11.13 -19.07
N SER A 48 27.51 11.15 -18.84
CA SER A 48 26.70 12.38 -18.80
C SER A 48 26.89 13.29 -20.04
N GLY A 49 27.18 12.67 -21.19
CA GLY A 49 27.40 13.34 -22.47
C GLY A 49 28.85 13.75 -22.76
N ASP A 50 29.75 13.67 -21.78
CA ASP A 50 31.17 13.97 -21.97
C ASP A 50 31.95 12.69 -22.32
N VAL A 51 32.84 12.78 -23.31
CA VAL A 51 33.63 11.63 -23.80
C VAL A 51 34.64 11.22 -22.74
N ILE A 52 34.72 9.91 -22.47
CA ILE A 52 35.73 9.35 -21.56
C ILE A 52 37.09 9.47 -22.27
N GLU A 53 38.02 10.21 -21.69
CA GLU A 53 39.33 10.49 -22.30
C GLU A 53 40.24 9.25 -22.24
N LYS A 54 41.19 9.13 -23.19
CA LYS A 54 42.06 7.94 -23.34
C LYS A 54 42.94 7.65 -22.12
N ASP A 55 43.34 8.69 -21.40
CA ASP A 55 44.09 8.58 -20.15
C ASP A 55 43.24 7.96 -19.03
N GLN A 56 41.94 8.23 -18.99
CA GLN A 56 41.02 7.62 -18.02
C GLN A 56 40.85 6.10 -18.23
N TYR A 57 41.05 5.60 -19.45
CA TYR A 57 41.09 4.15 -19.75
C TYR A 57 42.33 3.42 -19.22
N MET A 58 43.28 4.14 -18.62
CA MET A 58 44.45 3.53 -18.00
C MET A 58 44.38 3.51 -16.47
N GLU A 59 43.38 4.17 -15.89
CA GLU A 59 43.20 4.26 -14.44
C GLU A 59 41.94 3.51 -14.00
N ASN A 60 40.76 4.05 -14.33
CA ASN A 60 39.50 3.58 -13.74
C ASN A 60 38.53 2.93 -14.76
N TYR A 61 38.91 2.91 -16.03
CA TYR A 61 38.11 2.33 -17.11
C TYR A 61 38.92 1.35 -17.92
N GLN A 62 38.32 0.25 -18.36
CA GLN A 62 38.94 -0.68 -19.29
C GLN A 62 37.92 -1.06 -20.36
N GLN A 63 38.23 -0.77 -21.63
CA GLN A 63 37.36 -1.15 -22.74
C GLN A 63 37.69 -2.58 -23.19
N ASP A 64 36.66 -3.42 -23.27
CA ASP A 64 36.74 -4.80 -23.74
C ASP A 64 35.74 -5.01 -24.87
N GLY A 65 36.21 -4.79 -26.11
CA GLY A 65 35.38 -4.71 -27.30
C GLY A 65 34.29 -3.64 -27.16
N PRO A 66 32.99 -3.98 -27.30
CA PRO A 66 31.89 -3.04 -27.12
C PRO A 66 31.58 -2.72 -25.64
N ASN A 67 32.15 -3.47 -24.69
CA ASN A 67 31.86 -3.33 -23.26
C ASN A 67 32.84 -2.38 -22.57
N LEU A 68 32.38 -1.75 -21.49
CA LEU A 68 33.20 -0.90 -20.63
C LEU A 68 33.23 -1.48 -19.22
N ASN A 69 34.41 -1.85 -18.74
CA ASN A 69 34.63 -2.22 -17.34
C ASN A 69 35.01 -0.96 -16.56
N VAL A 70 34.28 -0.69 -15.48
CA VAL A 70 34.52 0.42 -14.57
C VAL A 70 35.10 -0.13 -13.28
N LEU A 71 36.30 0.33 -12.92
CA LEU A 71 37.07 -0.08 -11.74
C LEU A 71 36.90 0.96 -10.62
N ASP A 72 36.98 0.52 -9.37
CA ASP A 72 36.98 1.39 -8.17
C ASP A 72 35.91 2.50 -8.23
N VAL A 73 34.65 2.10 -8.42
CA VAL A 73 33.53 3.02 -8.68
C VAL A 73 33.31 3.96 -7.50
N GLU A 74 33.62 5.24 -7.73
CA GLU A 74 33.42 6.34 -6.79
C GLU A 74 32.86 7.59 -7.50
N HIS A 75 32.51 8.63 -6.75
CA HIS A 75 32.22 9.93 -7.36
C HIS A 75 33.46 10.51 -8.04
N PRO A 76 33.37 11.08 -9.26
CA PRO A 76 32.15 11.46 -9.99
C PRO A 76 31.75 10.46 -11.11
N MET A 77 32.07 9.17 -10.98
CA MET A 77 31.85 8.14 -12.01
C MET A 77 30.41 7.59 -12.06
N LEU A 78 29.48 8.19 -11.31
CA LEU A 78 28.08 7.75 -11.26
C LEU A 78 27.23 8.52 -12.27
N GLY A 79 26.13 7.91 -12.72
CA GLY A 79 25.17 8.53 -13.63
C GLY A 79 25.04 7.79 -14.97
N GLU A 80 24.66 8.52 -16.00
CA GLU A 80 24.28 7.94 -17.30
C GLU A 80 25.49 7.71 -18.20
N TYR A 81 25.76 6.43 -18.52
CA TYR A 81 26.72 6.03 -19.53
C TYR A 81 26.00 5.76 -20.85
N SER A 82 26.52 6.34 -21.92
CA SER A 82 25.97 6.17 -23.26
C SER A 82 27.03 5.63 -24.21
N CYS A 83 26.66 4.62 -24.99
CA CYS A 83 27.50 3.97 -25.99
C CYS A 83 27.09 4.43 -27.39
N TRP A 84 28.08 4.86 -28.19
CA TRP A 84 27.87 5.45 -29.50
C TRP A 84 28.71 4.77 -30.57
N SER A 85 28.15 4.63 -31.77
CA SER A 85 28.89 4.30 -33.00
C SER A 85 28.86 5.52 -33.90
N GLY A 86 29.96 6.28 -33.93
CA GLY A 86 29.99 7.61 -34.54
C GLY A 86 28.98 8.55 -33.85
N GLU A 87 27.99 9.03 -34.60
CA GLU A 87 26.93 9.93 -34.09
C GLU A 87 25.66 9.18 -33.64
N LYS A 88 25.60 7.86 -33.80
CA LYS A 88 24.42 7.07 -33.44
C LYS A 88 24.53 6.54 -32.02
N LEU A 89 23.56 6.90 -31.17
CA LEU A 89 23.38 6.28 -29.85
C LEU A 89 22.93 4.82 -30.02
N LEU A 90 23.65 3.89 -29.42
CA LEU A 90 23.34 2.45 -29.46
C LEU A 90 22.60 2.00 -28.20
N SER A 91 23.08 2.43 -27.03
CA SER A 91 22.47 2.12 -25.75
C SER A 91 22.85 3.13 -24.67
N SER A 92 22.00 3.24 -23.66
CA SER A 92 22.27 4.00 -22.43
C SER A 92 22.07 3.10 -21.22
N THR A 93 22.89 3.27 -20.19
CA THR A 93 22.85 2.52 -18.94
C THR A 93 23.27 3.41 -17.78
N TYR A 94 22.47 3.42 -16.71
CA TYR A 94 22.82 4.15 -15.48
C TYR A 94 23.74 3.32 -14.59
N LEU A 95 24.83 3.91 -14.12
CA LEU A 95 25.66 3.35 -13.05
C LEU A 95 25.27 4.00 -11.73
N LEU A 96 24.76 3.19 -10.80
CA LEU A 96 24.30 3.62 -9.47
C LEU A 96 25.13 2.94 -8.38
N LEU A 97 25.37 3.65 -7.28
CA LEU A 97 26.02 3.09 -6.10
C LEU A 97 24.99 2.50 -5.13
N GLU A 98 25.24 1.32 -4.60
CA GLU A 98 24.41 0.73 -3.54
C GLU A 98 24.53 1.56 -2.25
N ALA A 99 23.39 2.01 -1.72
CA ALA A 99 23.37 2.84 -0.53
C ALA A 99 23.82 2.06 0.72
N GLU A 100 24.72 2.66 1.50
CA GLU A 100 25.23 2.08 2.76
C GLU A 100 24.12 1.83 3.80
N GLU A 101 24.34 0.83 4.64
CA GLU A 101 23.35 0.24 5.56
C GLU A 101 23.13 1.07 6.85
N GLU A 102 22.71 2.33 6.76
CA GLU A 102 22.67 3.17 7.98
C GLU A 102 21.28 3.41 8.59
N ARG A 103 20.19 3.07 7.87
CA ARG A 103 18.84 3.35 8.36
C ARG A 103 17.99 2.10 8.48
N ASP A 104 17.34 1.98 9.63
CA ASP A 104 16.28 1.01 9.86
C ASP A 104 15.20 1.21 8.78
N LEU A 105 14.88 0.13 8.06
CA LEU A 105 13.88 0.12 6.99
C LEU A 105 12.52 0.60 7.51
N ASP A 106 12.24 0.35 8.79
CA ASP A 106 10.98 0.72 9.45
C ASP A 106 10.81 2.24 9.59
N SER A 107 11.91 2.99 9.51
CA SER A 107 11.88 4.47 9.43
C SER A 107 11.57 5.00 8.02
N LEU A 108 11.74 4.18 6.99
CA LEU A 108 11.60 4.57 5.59
C LEU A 108 10.24 4.16 5.01
N ILE A 109 9.73 3.02 5.45
CA ILE A 109 8.48 2.44 4.97
C ILE A 109 7.65 1.87 6.11
N THR A 110 6.35 2.14 6.08
CA THR A 110 5.38 1.54 7.01
C THR A 110 4.33 0.77 6.22
N CYS A 111 4.15 -0.51 6.55
CA CYS A 111 3.13 -1.35 5.94
C CYS A 111 2.05 -1.73 6.95
N TRP A 112 0.80 -1.81 6.50
CA TRP A 112 -0.35 -2.23 7.30
C TRP A 112 -1.43 -2.87 6.43
N ALA A 113 -2.20 -3.77 7.01
CA ALA A 113 -3.35 -4.40 6.40
C ALA A 113 -4.61 -4.00 7.16
N LYS A 114 -5.65 -3.59 6.45
CA LYS A 114 -6.92 -3.15 7.07
C LYS A 114 -7.74 -4.33 7.58
N SER A 115 -7.48 -5.51 7.04
CA SER A 115 -8.23 -6.75 7.20
C SER A 115 -7.36 -7.91 6.73
N TYR A 116 -7.89 -9.14 6.74
CA TYR A 116 -7.24 -10.33 6.19
C TYR A 116 -7.59 -10.56 4.71
N ASP A 117 -8.02 -9.51 4.01
CA ASP A 117 -8.31 -9.59 2.58
C ASP A 117 -7.02 -9.76 1.78
N CYS A 118 -7.13 -9.86 0.46
CA CYS A 118 -5.99 -10.17 -0.41
C CYS A 118 -5.05 -8.97 -0.65
N THR A 119 -5.16 -7.88 0.11
CA THR A 119 -4.37 -6.66 -0.11
C THR A 119 -3.84 -6.06 1.19
N PHE A 120 -2.66 -5.42 1.09
CA PHE A 120 -2.11 -4.59 2.17
C PHE A 120 -1.50 -3.33 1.58
N ASN A 121 -1.32 -2.34 2.45
CA ASN A 121 -0.86 -1.01 2.09
C ASN A 121 0.54 -0.78 2.64
N CYS A 122 1.35 0.00 1.92
CA CYS A 122 2.60 0.52 2.43
C CYS A 122 2.75 2.01 2.08
N ASN A 123 3.32 2.78 2.98
CA ASN A 123 3.68 4.17 2.76
C ASN A 123 5.19 4.31 2.84
N TRP A 124 5.80 4.80 1.77
CA TRP A 124 7.17 5.27 1.77
C TRP A 124 7.22 6.73 2.22
N ILE A 125 8.10 7.04 3.16
CA ILE A 125 8.12 8.32 3.90
C ILE A 125 9.42 9.11 3.63
N SER A 126 10.46 8.46 3.10
CA SER A 126 11.77 9.09 2.92
C SER A 126 11.87 9.94 1.65
N LYS A 127 12.19 11.22 1.83
CA LYS A 127 12.42 12.19 0.74
C LYS A 127 13.81 12.13 0.09
N LYS A 128 14.71 11.24 0.54
CA LYS A 128 16.07 11.08 -0.03
C LYS A 128 16.05 10.52 -1.46
N TYR A 129 14.98 9.81 -1.82
CA TYR A 129 14.86 9.07 -3.08
C TYR A 129 13.72 9.66 -3.89
N THR A 130 13.95 9.79 -5.19
CA THR A 130 13.06 10.44 -6.17
C THR A 130 12.11 9.44 -6.83
N ALA A 131 12.48 8.15 -6.87
CA ALA A 131 11.61 7.09 -7.36
C ALA A 131 11.69 5.85 -6.47
N VAL A 132 10.54 5.23 -6.23
CA VAL A 132 10.40 4.05 -5.35
C VAL A 132 9.47 3.03 -6.00
N ARG A 133 9.86 1.75 -5.93
CA ARG A 133 9.03 0.62 -6.37
C ARG A 133 9.09 -0.53 -5.38
N LEU A 134 7.98 -1.24 -5.25
CA LEU A 134 7.83 -2.39 -4.38
C LEU A 134 7.53 -3.63 -5.22
N GLY A 135 8.09 -4.76 -4.82
CA GLY A 135 7.82 -6.06 -5.43
C GLY A 135 7.50 -7.09 -4.35
N LEU A 136 6.50 -7.93 -4.58
CA LEU A 136 6.09 -8.98 -3.66
C LEU A 136 6.60 -10.35 -4.12
N GLY A 137 7.17 -11.12 -3.19
CA GLY A 137 7.56 -12.50 -3.38
C GLY A 137 9.06 -12.71 -3.63
N ASN A 138 9.45 -13.98 -3.66
CA ASN A 138 10.86 -14.37 -3.77
C ASN A 138 11.47 -13.98 -5.11
N ASP A 139 10.69 -14.02 -6.19
CA ASP A 139 11.13 -13.61 -7.53
C ASP A 139 11.65 -12.17 -7.53
N CYS A 140 10.98 -11.27 -6.80
CA CYS A 140 11.44 -9.89 -6.63
C CYS A 140 12.70 -9.81 -5.78
N SER A 141 12.79 -10.57 -4.70
CA SER A 141 13.97 -10.60 -3.83
C SER A 141 15.23 -11.15 -4.52
N GLU A 142 15.05 -12.08 -5.47
CA GLU A 142 16.11 -12.73 -6.23
C GLU A 142 16.39 -12.05 -7.58
N ARG A 143 15.78 -10.90 -7.87
CA ARG A 143 15.96 -10.13 -9.13
C ARG A 143 15.58 -10.93 -10.39
N ARG A 144 14.57 -11.80 -10.30
CA ARG A 144 14.07 -12.56 -11.45
C ARG A 144 13.19 -11.70 -12.34
N LYS A 145 13.20 -11.98 -13.64
CA LYS A 145 12.43 -11.25 -14.66
C LYS A 145 10.90 -11.35 -14.47
N SER A 146 10.43 -12.37 -13.77
CA SER A 146 9.01 -12.57 -13.45
C SER A 146 8.48 -11.59 -12.38
N CYS A 147 9.37 -10.91 -11.64
CA CYS A 147 8.97 -9.95 -10.61
C CYS A 147 8.07 -8.85 -11.19
N GLN A 148 6.91 -8.67 -10.57
CA GLN A 148 6.00 -7.58 -10.87
C GLN A 148 6.25 -6.42 -9.91
N TRP A 149 6.65 -5.27 -10.47
CA TRP A 149 6.93 -4.07 -9.71
C TRP A 149 5.70 -3.16 -9.65
N VAL A 150 5.35 -2.72 -8.45
CA VAL A 150 4.40 -1.63 -8.22
C VAL A 150 5.18 -0.34 -8.06
N ILE A 151 4.92 0.62 -8.93
CA ILE A 151 5.56 1.94 -8.93
C ILE A 151 4.64 2.91 -8.20
N GLY A 152 5.19 3.64 -7.25
CA GLY A 152 4.44 4.63 -6.48
C GLY A 152 4.59 6.02 -7.06
N SER A 153 3.57 6.86 -6.85
CA SER A 153 3.60 8.28 -7.18
C SER A 153 3.57 9.13 -5.92
N GLU A 154 4.40 10.17 -5.88
CA GLU A 154 4.45 11.08 -4.74
C GLU A 154 3.15 11.87 -4.61
N GLN A 155 2.61 11.90 -3.38
CA GLN A 155 1.49 12.75 -3.03
C GLN A 155 1.97 14.12 -2.52
N ALA A 156 1.07 15.10 -2.45
CA ALA A 156 1.40 16.48 -2.04
C ALA A 156 2.07 16.61 -0.65
N ASN A 157 1.95 15.60 0.21
CA ASN A 157 2.57 15.53 1.54
C ASN A 157 3.99 14.91 1.54
N GLY A 158 4.50 14.47 0.38
CA GLY A 158 5.77 13.77 0.23
C GLY A 158 5.75 12.31 0.65
N VAL A 159 4.56 11.71 0.78
CA VAL A 159 4.36 10.27 1.01
C VAL A 159 4.08 9.59 -0.32
N ILE A 160 4.66 8.41 -0.53
CA ILE A 160 4.39 7.59 -1.70
C ILE A 160 3.61 6.34 -1.23
N PRO A 161 2.30 6.24 -1.52
CA PRO A 161 1.50 5.08 -1.14
C PRO A 161 1.67 3.92 -2.13
N PHE A 162 1.49 2.71 -1.60
CA PHE A 162 1.50 1.47 -2.35
C PHE A 162 0.37 0.57 -1.86
N GLU A 163 -0.29 -0.09 -2.78
CA GLU A 163 -1.19 -1.21 -2.50
C GLU A 163 -0.62 -2.45 -3.18
N LEU A 164 -0.50 -3.53 -2.42
CA LEU A 164 0.09 -4.80 -2.84
C LEU A 164 -0.93 -5.91 -2.63
N SER A 165 -1.06 -6.79 -3.63
CA SER A 165 -1.97 -7.94 -3.57
C SER A 165 -1.23 -9.24 -3.31
N HIS A 166 -1.82 -10.13 -2.52
CA HIS A 166 -1.28 -11.46 -2.20
C HIS A 166 -2.33 -12.57 -2.38
N SER A 167 -1.88 -13.82 -2.28
CA SER A 167 -2.71 -15.02 -2.43
C SER A 167 -2.95 -15.81 -1.13
N LEU A 168 -2.58 -15.23 0.02
CA LEU A 168 -2.84 -15.86 1.33
C LEU A 168 -4.35 -16.08 1.55
N SER A 169 -4.69 -17.17 2.25
CA SER A 169 -6.07 -17.45 2.66
C SER A 169 -6.38 -16.74 3.97
N SER A 170 -7.50 -16.02 4.03
CA SER A 170 -7.94 -15.29 5.21
C SER A 170 -8.32 -16.18 6.40
N TYR A 171 -8.56 -17.48 6.17
CA TYR A 171 -8.99 -18.44 7.20
C TYR A 171 -7.86 -19.37 7.67
N ALA A 172 -6.74 -19.40 6.95
CA ALA A 172 -5.65 -20.31 7.25
C ALA A 172 -4.59 -19.61 8.11
N GLU A 173 -3.94 -20.36 9.00
CA GLU A 173 -2.76 -19.85 9.67
C GLU A 173 -1.61 -19.68 8.66
N GLU A 174 -0.95 -18.53 8.70
CA GLU A 174 0.18 -18.23 7.83
C GLU A 174 1.41 -19.06 8.20
N THR A 175 1.80 -19.98 7.32
CA THR A 175 3.03 -20.78 7.48
C THR A 175 4.27 -20.07 6.92
N THR A 176 4.08 -19.07 6.06
CA THR A 176 5.16 -18.35 5.38
C THR A 176 4.93 -16.85 5.43
N MET A 177 6.00 -16.10 5.68
CA MET A 177 5.97 -14.64 5.67
C MET A 177 5.84 -14.09 4.25
N LEU A 178 5.16 -12.95 4.12
CA LEU A 178 5.24 -12.11 2.94
C LEU A 178 6.65 -11.55 2.79
N VAL A 179 7.13 -11.45 1.55
CA VAL A 179 8.47 -10.98 1.23
C VAL A 179 8.34 -9.75 0.35
N VAL A 180 8.50 -8.57 0.93
CA VAL A 180 8.39 -7.30 0.21
C VAL A 180 9.79 -6.78 -0.09
N THR A 181 10.14 -6.70 -1.37
CA THR A 181 11.38 -6.08 -1.82
C THR A 181 11.10 -4.62 -2.20
N ILE A 182 11.89 -3.72 -1.66
CA ILE A 182 11.83 -2.28 -1.91
C ILE A 182 13.07 -1.90 -2.70
N GLU A 183 12.87 -1.16 -3.78
CA GLU A 183 13.93 -0.42 -4.45
C GLU A 183 13.58 1.07 -4.45
N ALA A 184 14.56 1.89 -4.09
CA ALA A 184 14.46 3.33 -4.09
C ALA A 184 15.72 3.92 -4.70
N ILE A 185 15.58 4.85 -5.64
CA ILE A 185 16.71 5.45 -6.36
C ILE A 185 16.68 6.97 -6.24
N ASN A 186 17.87 7.56 -6.36
CA ASN A 186 18.05 8.96 -6.72
C ASN A 186 19.08 9.03 -7.86
N SER A 187 19.60 10.22 -8.16
CA SER A 187 20.52 10.44 -9.29
C SER A 187 21.79 9.57 -9.26
N GLU A 188 22.21 9.10 -8.10
CA GLU A 188 23.52 8.45 -7.93
C GLU A 188 23.46 7.13 -7.16
N THR A 189 22.43 6.93 -6.34
CA THR A 189 22.35 5.80 -5.41
C THR A 189 21.09 5.00 -5.59
N ILE A 190 21.19 3.71 -5.31
CA ILE A 190 20.07 2.79 -5.18
C ILE A 190 20.09 2.15 -3.80
N LEU A 191 18.94 2.20 -3.13
CA LEU A 191 18.67 1.41 -1.95
C LEU A 191 17.83 0.21 -2.36
N ARG A 192 18.29 -0.98 -2.01
CA ARG A 192 17.52 -2.21 -2.15
C ARG A 192 17.43 -2.93 -0.82
N ARG A 193 16.21 -3.18 -0.35
CA ARG A 193 15.96 -3.85 0.93
C ARG A 193 14.81 -4.85 0.81
N THR A 194 14.77 -5.80 1.71
CA THR A 194 13.66 -6.76 1.80
C THR A 194 13.11 -6.74 3.22
N LYS A 195 11.79 -6.53 3.35
CA LYS A 195 11.05 -6.67 4.60
C LYS A 195 10.29 -8.00 4.59
N ARG A 196 10.28 -8.69 5.72
CA ARG A 196 9.54 -9.95 5.92
C ARG A 196 8.63 -9.81 7.13
N PHE A 197 7.38 -10.22 6.98
CA PHE A 197 6.38 -10.17 8.05
C PHE A 197 5.24 -11.13 7.73
N TYR A 198 4.49 -11.57 8.75
CA TYR A 198 3.18 -12.16 8.53
C TYR A 198 2.14 -11.05 8.34
N LEU A 199 1.09 -11.32 7.56
CA LEU A 199 -0.04 -10.40 7.39
C LEU A 199 -0.65 -10.06 8.75
N ARG A 200 -0.83 -11.06 9.62
CA ARG A 200 -1.36 -10.90 10.99
C ARG A 200 -0.57 -9.91 11.86
N ASP A 201 0.72 -9.75 11.60
CA ASP A 201 1.59 -8.85 12.38
C ASP A 201 1.40 -7.38 11.98
N ILE A 202 0.86 -7.12 10.78
CA ILE A 202 0.64 -5.79 10.24
C ILE A 202 -0.85 -5.40 10.20
N ILE A 203 -1.72 -6.21 10.80
CA ILE A 203 -3.15 -5.92 10.89
C ILE A 203 -3.38 -4.66 11.71
N LYS A 204 -4.12 -3.73 11.10
CA LYS A 204 -4.57 -2.48 11.68
C LYS A 204 -5.93 -2.14 11.08
N PRO A 205 -7.04 -2.45 11.77
CA PRO A 205 -8.37 -2.15 11.28
C PRO A 205 -8.56 -0.65 11.01
N ASP A 206 -9.42 -0.34 10.04
CA ASP A 206 -9.93 1.02 9.90
C ASP A 206 -10.78 1.42 11.13
N THR A 207 -11.06 2.71 11.25
CA THR A 207 -11.84 3.26 12.37
C THR A 207 -13.26 2.64 12.40
N PRO A 208 -13.73 2.11 13.54
CA PRO A 208 -15.06 1.51 13.65
C PRO A 208 -16.17 2.56 13.59
N GLN A 209 -17.44 2.12 13.57
CA GLN A 209 -18.59 3.01 13.58
C GLN A 209 -19.38 2.90 14.87
N ILE A 210 -19.54 4.01 15.60
CA ILE A 210 -20.43 4.05 16.76
C ILE A 210 -21.87 4.17 16.27
N VAL A 211 -22.65 3.12 16.44
CA VAL A 211 -24.02 3.05 15.96
C VAL A 211 -24.95 3.80 16.92
N ARG A 212 -25.04 3.35 18.18
CA ARG A 212 -26.04 3.83 19.15
C ARG A 212 -25.49 3.85 20.58
N CYS A 213 -25.93 4.82 21.40
CA CYS A 213 -25.84 4.75 22.87
C CYS A 213 -27.26 4.54 23.41
N GLN A 214 -27.54 3.42 24.07
CA GLN A 214 -28.86 3.09 24.63
C GLN A 214 -28.79 3.01 26.15
N LYS A 215 -29.80 3.55 26.85
CA LYS A 215 -29.89 3.38 28.31
C LYS A 215 -30.20 1.92 28.62
N VAL A 216 -29.42 1.34 29.53
CA VAL A 216 -29.71 0.03 30.09
C VAL A 216 -29.74 0.19 31.61
N GLY A 217 -30.93 0.00 32.20
CA GLY A 217 -31.17 0.29 33.61
C GLY A 217 -31.00 1.77 33.98
N GLU A 218 -30.78 2.03 35.26
CA GLU A 218 -30.73 3.40 35.78
C GLU A 218 -29.38 4.09 35.57
N HIS A 219 -28.28 3.31 35.57
CA HIS A 219 -26.92 3.81 35.71
C HIS A 219 -25.98 3.52 34.53
N GLN A 220 -26.40 2.71 33.55
CA GLN A 220 -25.53 2.28 32.45
C GLN A 220 -26.04 2.71 31.07
N LEU A 221 -25.10 2.81 30.14
CA LEU A 221 -25.33 2.94 28.71
C LEU A 221 -24.69 1.75 28.00
N ASN A 222 -25.45 1.12 27.11
CA ASN A 222 -24.92 0.15 26.16
C ASN A 222 -24.53 0.88 24.87
N VAL A 223 -23.29 0.70 24.45
CA VAL A 223 -22.74 1.28 23.22
C VAL A 223 -22.68 0.19 22.15
N SER A 224 -23.46 0.36 21.09
CA SER A 224 -23.41 -0.52 19.93
C SER A 224 -22.37 0.00 18.93
N ILE A 225 -21.45 -0.86 18.53
CA ILE A 225 -20.31 -0.56 17.67
C ILE A 225 -20.34 -1.55 16.51
N ASP A 226 -20.27 -1.03 15.28
CA ASP A 226 -20.11 -1.86 14.08
C ASP A 226 -18.64 -1.85 13.64
N PRO A 227 -18.11 -3.00 13.18
CA PRO A 227 -16.82 -3.06 12.49
C PRO A 227 -16.76 -2.10 11.29
N PRO A 228 -15.57 -1.62 10.90
CA PRO A 228 -15.45 -0.86 9.66
C PRO A 228 -15.85 -1.73 8.47
N SER A 229 -16.38 -1.11 7.41
CA SER A 229 -16.81 -1.83 6.21
C SER A 229 -15.68 -2.55 5.47
N SER A 230 -14.43 -2.18 5.74
CA SER A 230 -13.22 -2.83 5.21
C SER A 230 -12.79 -4.06 6.02
N TRP A 231 -13.42 -4.36 7.16
CA TRP A 231 -13.04 -5.51 7.97
C TRP A 231 -13.52 -6.83 7.36
N SER A 232 -12.74 -7.90 7.54
CA SER A 232 -13.05 -9.21 6.97
C SER A 232 -14.35 -9.77 7.52
N SER A 233 -15.10 -10.46 6.66
CA SER A 233 -16.37 -11.12 6.98
C SER A 233 -16.23 -12.64 6.88
N PRO A 234 -16.99 -13.42 7.70
CA PRO A 234 -18.02 -12.96 8.63
C PRO A 234 -17.47 -12.51 9.99
N HIS A 235 -18.13 -11.53 10.62
CA HIS A 235 -17.71 -10.98 11.93
C HIS A 235 -17.84 -11.97 13.10
N SER A 236 -18.55 -13.09 12.90
CA SER A 236 -18.56 -14.20 13.85
C SER A 236 -17.22 -14.95 13.91
N PHE A 237 -16.43 -14.87 12.83
CA PHE A 237 -15.10 -15.45 12.75
C PHE A 237 -14.03 -14.36 12.97
N PHE A 238 -14.09 -13.27 12.20
CA PHE A 238 -13.19 -12.13 12.34
C PHE A 238 -13.76 -11.16 13.39
N THR A 239 -13.70 -11.55 14.66
CA THR A 239 -14.17 -10.70 15.77
C THR A 239 -13.21 -9.56 16.04
N LEU A 240 -13.73 -8.38 16.40
CA LEU A 240 -12.93 -7.26 16.90
C LEU A 240 -13.17 -7.07 18.39
N GLU A 241 -12.11 -6.71 19.12
CA GLU A 241 -12.27 -6.10 20.44
C GLU A 241 -12.30 -4.58 20.30
N HIS A 242 -13.04 -3.93 21.22
CA HIS A 242 -13.24 -2.50 21.22
C HIS A 242 -12.73 -1.88 22.51
N GLU A 243 -12.15 -0.69 22.40
CA GLU A 243 -11.90 0.17 23.54
C GLU A 243 -12.69 1.45 23.37
N ILE A 244 -13.47 1.79 24.40
CA ILE A 244 -14.30 2.98 24.49
C ILE A 244 -13.61 3.95 25.43
N GLU A 245 -13.33 5.16 24.95
CA GLU A 245 -12.91 6.27 25.79
C GLU A 245 -14.06 7.26 25.94
N TYR A 246 -14.35 7.68 27.17
CA TYR A 246 -15.46 8.57 27.46
C TYR A 246 -15.08 9.62 28.49
N GLU A 247 -15.79 10.76 28.44
CA GLU A 247 -15.61 11.89 29.36
C GLU A 247 -16.78 11.93 30.35
N MET A 248 -16.47 11.98 31.64
CA MET A 248 -17.47 12.00 32.71
C MET A 248 -18.09 13.40 32.89
N LYS A 249 -19.42 13.50 33.00
CA LYS A 249 -20.15 14.79 33.10
C LYS A 249 -19.86 15.58 34.37
N ASN A 250 -19.54 14.89 35.46
CA ASN A 250 -19.38 15.49 36.78
C ASN A 250 -18.05 16.23 36.94
N ASN A 251 -16.95 15.69 36.40
CA ASN A 251 -15.60 16.19 36.61
C ASN A 251 -14.78 16.36 35.32
N GLY A 252 -15.31 15.96 34.15
CA GLY A 252 -14.58 16.00 32.89
C GLY A 252 -13.47 14.96 32.76
N GLN A 253 -13.38 13.99 33.68
CA GLN A 253 -12.34 12.97 33.65
C GLN A 253 -12.53 12.03 32.47
N LEU A 254 -11.41 11.72 31.80
CA LEU A 254 -11.36 10.70 30.75
C LEU A 254 -11.13 9.33 31.37
N GLU A 255 -11.97 8.38 30.99
CA GLU A 255 -11.86 6.97 31.37
C GLU A 255 -11.95 6.08 30.13
N ARG A 256 -11.45 4.85 30.26
CA ARG A 256 -11.48 3.83 29.20
C ARG A 256 -12.10 2.54 29.68
N SER A 257 -12.80 1.88 28.78
CA SER A 257 -13.46 0.60 29.04
C SER A 257 -13.40 -0.28 27.80
N VAL A 258 -13.14 -1.57 28.01
CA VAL A 258 -13.29 -2.62 26.98
C VAL A 258 -14.71 -3.19 26.95
N SER A 259 -15.53 -2.89 27.96
CA SER A 259 -16.95 -3.26 28.01
C SER A 259 -17.80 -2.26 27.24
N ALA A 260 -18.77 -2.76 26.47
CA ALA A 260 -19.81 -1.98 25.82
C ALA A 260 -20.78 -1.30 26.81
N LEU A 261 -20.83 -1.78 28.05
CA LEU A 261 -21.60 -1.18 29.13
C LEU A 261 -20.74 -0.17 29.88
N ILE A 262 -21.05 1.13 29.71
CA ILE A 262 -20.33 2.25 30.32
C ILE A 262 -21.25 3.08 31.23
N PRO A 263 -20.71 3.93 32.12
CA PRO A 263 -21.52 4.78 32.98
C PRO A 263 -22.42 5.73 32.16
N LYS A 264 -23.65 5.96 32.64
CA LYS A 264 -24.59 6.88 31.99
C LYS A 264 -24.22 8.36 32.11
N LYS A 265 -23.44 8.72 33.13
CA LYS A 265 -23.06 10.10 33.44
C LYS A 265 -21.86 10.57 32.58
N ILE A 266 -21.92 10.37 31.27
CA ILE A 266 -20.87 10.77 30.31
C ILE A 266 -21.33 11.87 29.35
N SER A 267 -20.45 12.79 28.97
CA SER A 267 -20.73 13.87 28.01
C SER A 267 -20.60 13.37 26.57
N LYS A 268 -19.46 12.74 26.26
CA LYS A 268 -19.07 12.27 24.92
C LYS A 268 -18.21 11.02 25.03
N LEU A 269 -18.16 10.25 23.95
CA LEU A 269 -17.31 9.08 23.83
C LEU A 269 -16.67 8.97 22.44
N ARG A 270 -15.63 8.14 22.34
CA ARG A 270 -15.03 7.67 21.09
C ARG A 270 -14.57 6.23 21.24
N VAL A 271 -14.41 5.54 20.12
CA VAL A 271 -14.11 4.10 20.09
C VAL A 271 -12.97 3.82 19.13
N ARG A 272 -12.19 2.78 19.41
CA ARG A 272 -11.24 2.15 18.48
C ARG A 272 -11.34 0.64 18.59
N SER A 273 -10.81 -0.06 17.59
CA SER A 273 -10.86 -1.52 17.50
C SER A 273 -9.49 -2.12 17.22
N ARG A 274 -9.31 -3.39 17.60
CA ARG A 274 -8.21 -4.22 17.12
C ARG A 274 -8.64 -5.68 17.06
N ASP A 275 -7.83 -6.50 16.39
CA ASP A 275 -8.00 -7.95 16.44
C ASP A 275 -7.51 -8.47 17.81
N PRO A 276 -8.35 -9.20 18.58
CA PRO A 276 -8.00 -9.70 19.90
C PRO A 276 -7.12 -10.96 19.88
N LEU A 277 -7.07 -11.69 18.76
CA LEU A 277 -6.42 -13.00 18.67
C LEU A 277 -4.95 -12.91 18.26
N VAL A 278 -4.54 -11.75 17.73
CA VAL A 278 -3.16 -11.51 17.30
C VAL A 278 -2.64 -10.19 17.90
N LEU A 279 -1.32 -10.00 17.88
CA LEU A 279 -0.68 -8.76 18.33
C LEU A 279 -0.87 -7.63 17.31
N SER A 280 -2.13 -7.28 17.01
CA SER A 280 -2.50 -6.25 16.05
C SER A 280 -2.40 -4.84 16.62
N SER A 281 -2.23 -3.87 15.72
CA SER A 281 -2.29 -2.46 16.08
C SER A 281 -3.73 -2.00 16.27
N TRP A 282 -3.93 -1.11 17.24
CA TRP A 282 -5.20 -0.40 17.38
C TRP A 282 -5.50 0.48 16.16
N SER A 283 -6.78 0.49 15.76
CA SER A 283 -7.31 1.46 14.80
C SER A 283 -7.13 2.90 15.32
N GLN A 284 -7.32 3.87 14.42
CA GLN A 284 -7.53 5.24 14.86
C GLN A 284 -8.81 5.34 15.69
N TRP A 285 -8.83 6.31 16.61
CA TRP A 285 -10.03 6.65 17.34
C TRP A 285 -11.09 7.24 16.41
N THR A 286 -12.36 6.92 16.65
CA THR A 286 -13.46 7.69 16.06
C THR A 286 -13.40 9.15 16.51
N PRO A 287 -14.01 10.08 15.75
CA PRO A 287 -14.37 11.38 16.29
C PRO A 287 -15.18 11.24 17.58
N TRP A 288 -15.10 12.27 18.44
CA TRP A 288 -15.93 12.34 19.64
C TRP A 288 -17.41 12.43 19.26
N LYS A 289 -18.23 11.55 19.83
CA LYS A 289 -19.67 11.52 19.66
C LYS A 289 -20.36 11.83 20.99
N ASN A 290 -21.27 12.80 20.97
CA ASN A 290 -22.13 13.07 22.11
C ASN A 290 -23.15 11.94 22.24
N CYS A 291 -23.26 11.32 23.42
CA CYS A 291 -24.37 10.40 23.67
C CYS A 291 -25.65 11.21 23.92
N VAL A 292 -26.30 11.62 22.84
CA VAL A 292 -27.69 12.09 22.91
C VAL A 292 -28.54 10.86 23.16
N LEU A 293 -29.17 10.82 24.33
CA LEU A 293 -30.10 9.79 24.70
C LEU A 293 -31.32 9.94 23.78
N MET A 294 -31.36 9.20 22.67
CA MET A 294 -32.57 9.13 21.84
C MET A 294 -33.71 8.72 22.76
N PRO A 295 -34.76 9.53 22.93
CA PRO A 295 -35.94 9.08 23.64
C PRO A 295 -36.49 7.88 22.87
N SER A 296 -36.67 6.76 23.57
CA SER A 296 -37.46 5.65 23.07
C SER A 296 -38.83 6.22 22.68
N LEU A 297 -39.09 6.35 21.38
CA LEU A 297 -40.44 6.57 20.87
C LEU A 297 -41.23 5.32 21.28
N PHE A 298 -41.92 5.42 22.40
CA PHE A 298 -43.05 4.55 22.68
C PHE A 298 -44.06 4.82 21.57
N VAL A 299 -44.13 3.92 20.59
CA VAL A 299 -45.32 3.82 19.74
C VAL A 299 -46.40 3.25 20.63
N THR A 300 -47.12 4.13 21.33
CA THR A 300 -48.39 3.77 21.95
C THR A 300 -49.32 3.46 20.78
N VAL A 301 -49.57 2.17 20.53
CA VAL A 301 -50.66 1.74 19.66
C VAL A 301 -51.96 2.10 20.38
N SER A 302 -52.45 3.32 20.17
CA SER A 302 -53.80 3.68 20.58
C SER A 302 -54.76 2.97 19.64
N ASN A 303 -55.37 1.90 20.14
CA ASN A 303 -56.56 1.28 19.58
C ASN A 303 -57.66 2.33 19.41
N PHE A 304 -57.84 2.82 18.19
CA PHE A 304 -59.10 3.42 17.77
C PHE A 304 -59.83 2.41 16.89
N LEU A 305 -60.86 1.79 17.45
CA LEU A 305 -61.97 1.29 16.65
C LEU A 305 -62.57 2.46 15.86
N PRO A 306 -63.11 2.17 14.66
CA PRO A 306 -64.41 2.71 14.35
C PRO A 306 -65.39 1.58 14.04
N CYS A 307 -66.59 1.76 14.61
CA CYS A 307 -67.79 1.02 14.28
C CYS A 307 -68.03 0.95 12.77
N SER A 308 -68.42 -0.26 12.37
CA SER A 308 -69.25 -0.63 11.23
C SER A 308 -70.30 0.42 10.81
N PHE A 309 -70.34 0.72 9.52
CA PHE A 309 -71.59 0.88 8.77
C PHE A 309 -71.49 0.15 7.44
N LEU A 310 -72.35 -0.86 7.31
CA LEU A 310 -72.67 -1.58 6.08
C LEU A 310 -73.34 -0.63 5.08
N CYS A 311 -72.98 -0.73 3.80
CA CYS A 311 -73.92 -0.60 2.70
C CYS A 311 -73.43 -1.37 1.47
N HIS A 312 -74.40 -1.85 0.70
CA HIS A 312 -74.47 -3.12 -0.01
C HIS A 312 -74.42 -2.91 -1.55
N PHE A 313 -74.20 -4.00 -2.30
CA PHE A 313 -74.37 -4.21 -3.77
C PHE A 313 -73.20 -3.80 -4.70
N SER A 314 -72.79 -4.55 -5.73
CA SER A 314 -73.34 -5.75 -6.40
C SER A 314 -72.23 -6.54 -7.11
N LEU A 315 -72.41 -7.86 -7.22
CA LEU A 315 -71.67 -8.76 -8.11
C LEU A 315 -71.90 -8.42 -9.59
N CYS A 316 -70.88 -8.71 -10.42
CA CYS A 316 -71.07 -9.24 -11.77
C CYS A 316 -69.88 -10.14 -12.15
N VAL A 317 -70.19 -11.40 -12.47
CA VAL A 317 -69.30 -12.43 -13.00
C VAL A 317 -69.87 -12.87 -14.36
N PHE A 318 -69.07 -12.92 -15.42
CA PHE A 318 -69.21 -13.77 -16.62
C PHE A 318 -67.81 -13.88 -17.27
N TRP A 319 -67.09 -15.01 -17.19
CA TRP A 319 -67.08 -16.21 -18.05
C TRP A 319 -66.80 -15.96 -19.55
N LEU A 320 -65.58 -16.30 -20.03
CA LEU A 320 -65.28 -17.38 -21.00
C LEU A 320 -63.80 -17.36 -21.46
N SER A 321 -63.26 -18.56 -21.70
CA SER A 321 -61.86 -18.94 -21.99
C SER A 321 -61.66 -19.22 -23.51
N PRO A 322 -60.68 -20.03 -24.00
CA PRO A 322 -59.29 -19.72 -24.41
C PRO A 322 -58.98 -20.06 -25.90
N ARG A 323 -57.74 -19.83 -26.39
CA ARG A 323 -57.05 -20.57 -27.50
C ARG A 323 -55.54 -20.29 -27.46
N GLU A 324 -54.72 -21.27 -27.08
CA GLU A 324 -53.91 -22.21 -27.92
C GLU A 324 -52.68 -21.57 -28.61
N ILE A 325 -51.47 -21.86 -28.12
CA ILE A 325 -50.47 -22.87 -28.58
C ILE A 325 -49.69 -22.45 -29.84
N THR A 326 -48.38 -22.22 -29.70
CA THR A 326 -47.34 -23.06 -30.35
C THR A 326 -45.94 -22.77 -29.80
N GLN A 327 -45.30 -23.86 -29.36
CA GLN A 327 -43.86 -24.00 -29.14
C GLN A 327 -43.10 -23.96 -30.47
N ASN A 328 -41.83 -23.52 -30.46
CA ASN A 328 -40.76 -24.36 -30.99
C ASN A 328 -39.37 -23.97 -30.47
N SER A 329 -38.62 -25.05 -30.19
CA SER A 329 -37.31 -25.20 -29.56
C SER A 329 -36.13 -24.78 -30.46
N PRO A 330 -34.92 -24.56 -29.92
CA PRO A 330 -33.69 -24.42 -30.70
C PRO A 330 -33.04 -25.78 -30.99
N GLU A 331 -32.31 -25.90 -32.11
CA GLU A 331 -31.21 -26.85 -32.27
C GLU A 331 -30.20 -26.43 -33.36
N ALA A 332 -28.93 -26.56 -32.98
CA ALA A 332 -27.72 -26.87 -33.76
C ALA A 332 -27.25 -25.98 -34.93
N GLN A 333 -26.10 -25.34 -34.72
CA GLN A 333 -24.82 -25.75 -35.37
C GLN A 333 -23.62 -25.30 -34.55
#